data_AF-A0A2R7Z3K0-F1
#
_entry.id   AF-A0A2R7Z3K0-F1
#
_cell.length_a   1.000
_cell.length_b   1.000
_cell.length_c   1.000
_cell.angle_alpha   90.00
_cell.angle_beta   90.00
_cell.angle_gamma   90.00
#
_symmetry.space_group_name_H-M   'P 1'
#
loop_
_entity.id
_entity.type
_entity.pdbx_description
1 polymer ?
#
loop_
_entity_poly.entity_id
_entity_poly.type
_entity_poly.pdbx_seq_one_letter_code
_entity_poly.pdbx_strand_id
1 'polypeptide(L)'
;MSITDDQLADATTAVARSRRIVRLAAATLALGWLAMVVCLLVLAARESSYDRLEAGIRSGDITQVHAHGTDYTGDLTGWETASVTWRDDLVLRTATITHASDEQAARDARRNDAPLPVVVGSLADHLATLDPDLAVTAAGPRYPSSTILGWQASGWFVPAYAVLLIGTLGLIAGPRPWRATRWAWAWLVLLAPVVGIPAYFLLGGPLGLFRPREPHRVTLTGGWAFLLALLLGGSSAA
;
A
#
# COMPACT_ATOMS: atom_id res chain seq x y z
N MET A 1 23.43 14.56 -53.09
CA MET A 1 23.88 14.19 -51.74
C MET A 1 23.18 12.88 -51.39
N SER A 2 23.84 11.74 -51.59
CA SER A 2 23.24 10.41 -51.47
C SER A 2 23.39 9.94 -50.03
N ILE A 3 22.28 9.68 -49.34
CA ILE A 3 22.30 8.94 -48.07
C ILE A 3 22.76 7.53 -48.43
N THR A 4 23.88 7.08 -47.87
CA THR A 4 24.42 5.73 -48.06
C THR A 4 23.57 4.71 -47.30
N ASP A 5 23.37 3.53 -47.88
CA ASP A 5 22.57 2.44 -47.29
C ASP A 5 23.00 2.09 -45.85
N ASP A 6 24.28 2.27 -45.52
CA ASP A 6 24.82 2.11 -44.17
C ASP A 6 24.15 3.03 -43.14
N GLN A 7 23.83 4.28 -43.49
CA GLN A 7 23.15 5.21 -42.58
C GLN A 7 21.69 4.80 -42.30
N LEU A 8 21.03 4.17 -43.27
CA LEU A 8 19.68 3.64 -43.08
C LEU A 8 19.69 2.40 -42.18
N ALA A 9 20.67 1.52 -42.34
CA ALA A 9 20.85 0.34 -41.49
C ALA A 9 21.08 0.75 -40.02
N ASP A 10 21.97 1.69 -39.75
CA ASP A 10 22.26 2.18 -38.40
C ASP A 10 21.04 2.84 -37.74
N ALA A 11 20.27 3.64 -38.48
CA ALA A 11 19.07 4.27 -37.95
C ALA A 11 17.99 3.24 -37.54
N THR A 12 17.78 2.19 -38.35
CA THR A 12 16.78 1.16 -38.03
C THR A 12 17.14 0.34 -36.79
N THR A 13 18.42 -0.01 -36.62
CA THR A 13 18.88 -0.76 -35.45
C THR A 13 18.77 0.08 -34.17
N ALA A 14 19.10 1.37 -34.22
CA ALA A 14 18.95 2.29 -33.09
C ALA A 14 17.49 2.41 -32.62
N VAL A 15 16.55 2.56 -33.55
CA VAL A 15 15.11 2.65 -33.24
C VAL A 15 14.59 1.34 -32.63
N ALA A 16 15.00 0.19 -33.17
CA ALA A 16 14.62 -1.11 -32.65
C ALA A 16 15.12 -1.32 -31.22
N ARG A 17 16.38 -0.93 -30.94
CA ARG A 17 16.98 -0.99 -29.61
C ARG A 17 16.24 -0.12 -28.60
N SER A 18 15.97 1.14 -28.96
CA SER A 18 15.20 2.08 -28.12
C SER A 18 13.82 1.53 -27.75
N ARG A 19 13.08 0.98 -28.72
CA ARG A 19 11.76 0.36 -28.46
C ARG A 19 11.84 -0.84 -27.52
N ARG A 20 12.87 -1.68 -27.64
CA ARG A 20 13.08 -2.81 -26.73
C ARG A 20 13.35 -2.34 -25.31
N ILE A 21 14.21 -1.34 -25.13
CA ILE A 21 14.54 -0.78 -23.80
C ILE A 21 13.26 -0.23 -23.13
N VAL A 22 12.45 0.54 -23.87
CA VAL A 22 11.18 1.09 -23.34
C VAL A 22 10.21 -0.02 -22.92
N ARG A 23 10.09 -1.09 -23.71
CA ARG A 23 9.22 -2.23 -23.38
C ARG A 23 9.71 -2.99 -22.15
N LEU A 24 11.01 -3.20 -22.02
CA LEU A 24 11.60 -3.86 -20.85
C LEU A 24 11.37 -3.00 -19.61
N ALA A 25 11.67 -1.70 -19.67
CA ALA A 25 11.39 -0.78 -18.56
C ALA A 25 9.91 -0.78 -18.16
N ALA A 26 9.00 -0.80 -19.14
CA ALA A 26 7.57 -0.89 -18.90
C ALA A 26 7.16 -2.20 -18.23
N ALA A 27 7.68 -3.34 -18.69
CA ALA A 27 7.41 -4.64 -18.11
C ALA A 27 7.95 -4.74 -16.67
N THR A 28 9.16 -4.24 -16.43
CA THR A 28 9.76 -4.18 -15.09
C THR A 28 8.92 -3.31 -14.15
N LEU A 29 8.49 -2.12 -14.58
CA LEU A 29 7.63 -1.26 -13.75
C LEU A 29 6.26 -1.90 -13.50
N ALA A 30 5.64 -2.52 -14.50
CA ALA A 30 4.36 -3.21 -14.34
C ALA A 30 4.46 -4.38 -13.34
N LEU A 31 5.53 -5.19 -13.45
CA LEU A 31 5.82 -6.25 -12.48
C LEU A 31 6.11 -5.69 -11.08
N GLY A 32 6.83 -4.56 -10.99
CA GLY A 32 7.07 -3.87 -9.73
C GLY A 32 5.79 -3.40 -9.05
N TRP A 33 4.85 -2.82 -9.81
CA TRP A 33 3.53 -2.45 -9.30
C TRP A 33 2.72 -3.67 -8.85
N LEU A 34 2.71 -4.74 -9.64
CA LEU A 34 2.02 -5.98 -9.29
C LEU A 34 2.59 -6.57 -7.99
N ALA A 35 3.92 -6.66 -7.89
CA ALA A 35 4.61 -7.14 -6.70
C ALA A 35 4.29 -6.26 -5.48
N MET A 36 4.25 -4.93 -5.65
CA MET A 36 3.86 -4.00 -4.59
C MET A 36 2.45 -4.28 -4.06
N VAL A 37 1.49 -4.48 -4.95
CA VAL A 37 0.10 -4.81 -4.59
C VAL A 37 0.03 -6.15 -3.86
N VAL A 38 0.72 -7.17 -4.36
CA VAL A 38 0.78 -8.49 -3.70
C VAL A 38 1.42 -8.38 -2.31
N CYS A 39 2.54 -7.67 -2.18
CA CYS A 39 3.18 -7.42 -0.90
C CYS A 39 2.25 -6.67 0.06
N LEU A 40 1.51 -5.67 -0.41
CA LEU A 40 0.54 -4.96 0.41
C LEU A 40 -0.56 -5.91 0.91
N LEU A 41 -1.11 -6.76 0.04
CA LEU A 41 -2.17 -7.71 0.41
C LEU A 41 -1.71 -8.78 1.41
N VAL A 42 -0.44 -9.19 1.33
CA VAL A 42 0.13 -10.25 2.19
C VAL A 42 0.68 -9.68 3.51
N LEU A 43 1.28 -8.50 3.48
CA LEU A 43 2.03 -7.94 4.62
C LEU A 43 1.30 -6.82 5.35
N ALA A 44 0.34 -6.15 4.72
CA ALA A 44 -0.38 -5.09 5.41
C ALA A 44 -1.36 -5.71 6.40
N ALA A 45 -1.34 -5.20 7.63
CA ALA A 45 -2.30 -5.61 8.64
C ALA A 45 -3.61 -4.86 8.41
N ARG A 46 -4.72 -5.60 8.37
CA ARG A 46 -6.06 -5.01 8.33
C ARG A 46 -6.48 -4.65 9.74
N GLU A 47 -6.94 -3.42 9.93
CA GLU A 47 -7.48 -2.98 11.21
C GLU A 47 -8.71 -3.81 11.61
N SER A 48 -8.77 -4.20 12.88
CA SER A 48 -9.81 -5.03 13.48
C SER A 48 -10.08 -4.56 14.90
N SER A 49 -11.29 -4.81 15.40
CA SER A 49 -11.64 -4.53 16.79
C SER A 49 -10.97 -5.50 17.76
N TYR A 50 -10.73 -5.02 18.97
CA TYR A 50 -10.22 -5.84 20.07
C TYR A 50 -11.21 -6.94 20.47
N ASP A 51 -12.52 -6.64 20.47
CA ASP A 51 -13.56 -7.64 20.77
C ASP A 51 -13.48 -8.87 19.85
N ARG A 52 -13.10 -8.66 18.57
CA ARG A 52 -12.91 -9.76 17.61
C ARG A 52 -11.68 -10.60 17.94
N LEU A 53 -10.60 -9.97 18.42
CA LEU A 53 -9.42 -10.67 18.92
C LEU A 53 -9.80 -11.54 20.12
N GLU A 54 -10.47 -10.98 21.12
CA GLU A 54 -10.90 -11.75 22.30
C GLU A 54 -11.81 -12.92 21.92
N ALA A 55 -12.77 -12.68 21.02
CA ALA A 55 -13.68 -13.73 20.55
C ALA A 55 -12.92 -14.86 19.85
N GLY A 56 -11.94 -14.52 19.00
CA GLY A 56 -11.11 -15.50 18.29
C GLY A 56 -10.13 -16.27 19.19
N ILE A 57 -9.67 -15.66 20.28
CA ILE A 57 -8.88 -16.35 21.31
C ILE A 57 -9.78 -17.33 22.08
N ARG A 58 -10.95 -16.87 22.55
CA ARG A 58 -11.90 -17.72 23.28
C ARG A 58 -12.41 -18.92 22.46
N SER A 59 -12.50 -18.79 21.14
CA SER A 59 -12.87 -19.89 20.25
C SER A 59 -11.72 -20.85 19.92
N GLY A 60 -10.48 -20.48 20.26
CA GLY A 60 -9.27 -21.24 19.90
C GLY A 60 -8.82 -21.05 18.45
N ASP A 61 -9.41 -20.10 17.71
CA ASP A 61 -9.02 -19.80 16.32
C ASP A 61 -7.68 -19.04 16.25
N ILE A 62 -7.37 -18.27 17.31
CA ILE A 62 -6.15 -17.47 17.42
C ILE A 62 -5.26 -18.05 18.51
N THR A 63 -4.12 -18.64 18.11
CA THR A 63 -3.16 -19.28 19.03
C THR A 63 -1.87 -18.47 19.22
N GLN A 64 -1.66 -17.43 18.41
CA GLN A 64 -0.44 -16.62 18.43
C GLN A 64 -0.78 -15.13 18.33
N VAL A 65 -0.18 -14.36 19.24
CA VAL A 65 -0.37 -12.91 19.31
C VAL A 65 0.99 -12.23 19.48
N HIS A 66 1.22 -11.19 18.67
CA HIS A 66 2.39 -10.34 18.75
C HIS A 66 1.96 -8.98 19.31
N ALA A 67 2.42 -8.66 20.51
CA ALA A 67 2.15 -7.36 21.15
C ALA A 67 3.28 -6.38 20.81
N HIS A 68 2.92 -5.24 20.22
CA HIS A 68 3.83 -4.12 20.00
C HIS A 68 3.48 -2.99 20.97
N GLY A 69 4.45 -2.58 21.77
CA GLY A 69 4.30 -1.54 22.80
C GLY A 69 5.33 -1.78 23.90
N THR A 70 5.44 -0.85 24.85
CA THR A 70 6.20 -1.15 26.06
C THR A 70 5.42 -2.19 26.87
N ASP A 71 6.07 -3.30 27.18
CA ASP A 71 5.54 -4.21 28.20
C ASP A 71 5.64 -3.44 29.52
N TYR A 72 4.50 -3.14 30.16
CA TYR A 72 4.47 -2.47 31.46
C TYR A 72 4.99 -3.43 32.52
N THR A 73 6.29 -3.69 32.51
CA THR A 73 6.97 -4.49 33.52
C THR A 73 7.11 -3.63 34.78
N GLY A 74 6.11 -3.65 35.67
CA GLY A 74 6.13 -3.19 37.07
C GLY A 74 6.43 -1.70 37.37
N ASP A 75 7.37 -1.09 36.65
CA ASP A 75 8.00 0.20 36.96
C ASP A 75 7.49 1.34 36.04
N LEU A 76 6.81 1.01 34.94
CA LEU A 76 6.19 2.00 34.06
C LEU A 76 4.85 2.45 34.66
N THR A 77 4.65 3.76 34.79
CA THR A 77 3.41 4.37 35.30
C THR A 77 2.74 5.18 34.20
N GLY A 78 1.41 5.08 34.12
CA GLY A 78 0.61 5.82 33.14
C GLY A 78 -0.09 4.91 32.13
N TRP A 79 -0.37 5.45 30.95
CA TRP A 79 -1.02 4.72 29.87
C TRP A 79 -0.35 5.00 28.53
N GLU A 80 -0.30 3.97 27.67
CA GLU A 80 0.27 4.02 26.33
C GLU A 80 -0.70 3.33 25.36
N THR A 81 -0.66 3.73 24.09
CA THR A 81 -1.31 2.98 23.03
C THR A 81 -0.47 1.78 22.61
N ALA A 82 -0.97 0.57 22.88
CA ALA A 82 -0.39 -0.67 22.41
C ALA A 82 -1.09 -1.12 21.12
N SER A 83 -0.37 -1.77 20.22
CA SER A 83 -0.94 -2.40 19.05
C SER A 83 -0.68 -3.90 19.10
N VAL A 84 -1.73 -4.67 18.88
CA VAL A 84 -1.69 -6.12 18.92
C VAL A 84 -1.86 -6.62 17.50
N THR A 85 -0.99 -7.52 17.05
CA THR A 85 -1.10 -8.16 15.74
C THR A 85 -1.27 -9.65 15.89
N TRP A 86 -2.10 -10.22 15.04
CA TRP A 86 -2.35 -11.66 15.01
C TRP A 86 -2.71 -12.08 13.58
N ARG A 87 -2.62 -13.38 13.32
CA ARG A 87 -3.04 -13.94 12.04
C ARG A 87 -4.40 -14.62 12.20
N ASP A 88 -5.33 -14.25 11.34
CA ASP A 88 -6.65 -14.86 11.19
C ASP A 88 -6.69 -15.49 9.78
N ASP A 89 -6.52 -16.81 9.72
CA ASP A 89 -6.24 -17.56 8.50
C ASP A 89 -5.04 -17.02 7.69
N LEU A 90 -5.30 -16.38 6.55
CA LEU A 90 -4.30 -15.78 5.66
C LEU A 90 -4.16 -14.27 5.86
N VAL A 91 -5.00 -13.66 6.70
CA VAL A 91 -5.07 -12.21 6.88
C VAL A 91 -4.36 -11.83 8.16
N LEU A 92 -3.32 -11.00 8.02
CA LEU A 92 -2.73 -10.34 9.18
C LEU A 92 -3.68 -9.25 9.66
N ARG A 93 -4.01 -9.27 10.95
CA ARG A 93 -4.89 -8.28 11.59
C ARG A 93 -4.13 -7.49 12.63
N THR A 94 -4.60 -6.28 12.87
CA THR A 94 -4.12 -5.45 13.97
C THR A 94 -5.28 -4.80 14.72
N ALA A 95 -5.15 -4.70 16.04
CA ALA A 95 -6.03 -3.92 16.89
C ALA A 95 -5.20 -2.97 17.72
N THR A 96 -5.68 -1.75 17.86
CA THR A 96 -5.09 -0.74 18.71
C THR A 96 -5.85 -0.71 20.03
N ILE A 97 -5.13 -0.77 21.15
CA ILE A 97 -5.71 -0.71 22.49
C ILE A 97 -4.98 0.34 23.33
N THR A 98 -5.68 0.86 24.33
CA THR A 98 -5.06 1.67 25.36
C THR A 98 -4.67 0.76 26.52
N HIS A 99 -3.38 0.72 26.81
CA HIS A 99 -2.83 -0.07 27.91
C HIS A 99 -2.54 0.87 29.07
N ALA A 100 -3.05 0.56 30.26
CA ALA A 100 -2.87 1.35 31.48
C ALA A 100 -2.18 0.53 32.58
N SER A 101 -1.24 1.14 33.30
CA SER A 101 -0.49 0.49 34.37
C SER A 101 -1.40 0.03 35.52
N ASP A 102 -2.40 0.84 35.86
CA ASP A 102 -3.31 0.61 36.97
C ASP A 102 -4.70 1.24 36.70
N GLU A 103 -5.66 1.01 37.61
CA GLU A 103 -7.03 1.51 37.48
C GLU A 103 -7.09 3.04 37.51
N GLN A 104 -6.13 3.71 38.15
CA GLN A 104 -6.08 5.17 38.18
C GLN A 104 -5.66 5.72 36.81
N ALA A 105 -4.61 5.16 36.20
CA ALA A 105 -4.19 5.46 34.84
C ALA A 105 -5.29 5.12 33.82
N ALA A 106 -6.03 4.03 34.02
CA ALA A 106 -7.16 3.66 33.17
C ALA A 106 -8.30 4.69 33.24
N ARG A 107 -8.62 5.19 34.44
CA ARG A 107 -9.59 6.28 34.62
C ARG A 107 -9.11 7.56 33.95
N ASP A 108 -7.83 7.88 34.08
CA ASP A 108 -7.24 9.06 33.46
C ASP A 108 -7.26 8.95 31.92
N ALA A 109 -6.98 7.78 31.34
CA ALA A 109 -7.14 7.54 29.91
C ALA A 109 -8.60 7.73 29.43
N ARG A 110 -9.57 7.15 30.15
CA ARG A 110 -11.01 7.31 29.85
C ARG A 110 -11.48 8.77 29.98
N ARG A 111 -10.97 9.51 30.97
CA ARG A 111 -11.27 10.95 31.16
C ARG A 111 -10.73 11.81 30.04
N ASN A 112 -9.59 11.44 29.47
CA ASN A 112 -9.01 12.09 28.30
C ASN A 112 -9.62 11.56 26.98
N ASP A 113 -10.80 10.94 27.05
CA ASP A 113 -11.60 10.46 25.93
C ASP A 113 -10.83 9.52 25.00
N ALA A 114 -10.05 8.60 25.58
CA ALA A 114 -9.40 7.54 24.81
C ALA A 114 -10.51 6.70 24.10
N PRO A 115 -10.60 6.74 22.76
CA PRO A 115 -11.68 6.08 22.03
C PRO A 115 -11.47 4.56 21.93
N LEU A 116 -10.36 4.05 22.49
CA LEU A 116 -9.91 2.67 22.36
C LEU A 116 -10.25 1.86 23.62
N PRO A 117 -10.41 0.53 23.50
CA PRO A 117 -10.55 -0.35 24.65
C PRO A 117 -9.36 -0.20 25.62
N VAL A 118 -9.66 -0.07 26.92
CA VAL A 118 -8.66 0.13 27.97
C VAL A 118 -8.42 -1.17 28.72
N VAL A 119 -7.19 -1.69 28.64
CA VAL A 119 -6.74 -2.89 29.37
C VAL A 119 -5.83 -2.45 30.52
N VAL A 120 -6.07 -2.99 31.72
CA VAL A 120 -5.35 -2.64 32.95
C VAL A 120 -4.38 -3.75 33.34
N GLY A 121 -3.14 -3.40 33.68
CA GLY A 121 -2.10 -4.37 34.03
C GLY A 121 -1.50 -5.04 32.78
N SER A 122 -0.67 -6.07 32.95
CA SER A 122 0.02 -6.73 31.83
C SER A 122 -0.96 -7.26 30.76
N LEU A 123 -0.74 -6.87 29.50
CA LEU A 123 -1.53 -7.37 28.37
C LEU A 123 -1.34 -8.89 28.21
N ALA A 124 -0.12 -9.40 28.44
CA ALA A 124 0.15 -10.83 28.35
C ALA A 124 -0.65 -11.60 29.41
N ASP A 125 -0.70 -11.09 30.64
CA ASP A 125 -1.47 -11.71 31.72
C ASP A 125 -2.97 -11.68 31.39
N HIS A 126 -3.47 -10.55 30.88
CA HIS A 126 -4.87 -10.42 30.47
C HIS A 126 -5.23 -11.44 29.37
N LEU A 127 -4.41 -11.55 28.32
CA LEU A 127 -4.65 -12.51 27.25
C LEU A 127 -4.50 -13.97 27.72
N ALA A 128 -3.57 -14.25 28.64
CA ALA A 128 -3.41 -15.58 29.24
C ALA A 128 -4.61 -16.00 30.11
N THR A 129 -5.39 -15.05 30.63
CA THR A 129 -6.66 -15.38 31.30
C THR A 129 -7.75 -15.87 30.33
N LEU A 130 -7.67 -15.48 29.05
CA LEU A 130 -8.61 -15.92 28.02
C LEU A 130 -8.25 -17.31 27.47
N ASP A 131 -6.96 -17.56 27.26
CA ASP A 131 -6.43 -18.85 26.85
C ASP A 131 -5.00 -19.01 27.42
N PRO A 132 -4.77 -19.95 28.36
CA PRO A 132 -3.45 -20.16 28.95
C PRO A 132 -2.42 -20.75 27.98
N ASP A 133 -2.87 -21.34 26.87
CA ASP A 133 -1.98 -21.90 25.85
C ASP A 133 -1.60 -20.87 24.76
N LEU A 134 -2.10 -19.64 24.86
CA LEU A 134 -1.84 -18.56 23.90
C LEU A 134 -0.37 -18.14 23.93
N ALA A 135 0.31 -18.28 22.79
CA ALA A 135 1.68 -17.79 22.63
C ALA A 135 1.69 -16.27 22.43
N VAL A 136 1.91 -15.52 23.51
CA VAL A 136 2.14 -14.06 23.46
C VAL A 136 3.62 -13.80 23.32
N THR A 137 4.01 -13.15 22.21
CA THR A 137 5.40 -12.76 21.98
C THR A 137 5.53 -11.24 21.91
N ALA A 138 6.48 -10.70 22.66
CA ALA A 138 6.84 -9.29 22.55
C ALA A 138 7.44 -9.04 21.17
N ALA A 139 6.80 -8.18 20.39
CA ALA A 139 7.31 -7.84 19.08
C ALA A 139 8.48 -6.88 19.20
N GLY A 140 9.42 -6.98 18.25
CA GLY A 140 10.60 -6.11 18.20
C GLY A 140 10.25 -4.62 18.00
N PRO A 141 11.28 -3.76 17.88
CA PRO A 141 11.12 -2.31 17.73
C PRO A 141 10.06 -1.94 16.70
N ARG A 142 9.16 -1.00 17.03
CA ARG A 142 8.18 -0.49 16.06
C ARG A 142 8.90 0.23 14.94
N TYR A 143 8.77 -0.30 13.73
CA TYR A 143 9.12 0.45 12.53
C TYR A 143 8.05 1.51 12.24
N PRO A 144 8.42 2.66 11.67
CA PRO A 144 7.43 3.64 11.22
C PRO A 144 6.45 2.94 10.26
N SER A 145 5.17 3.13 10.52
CA SER A 145 4.08 2.58 9.71
C SER A 145 3.19 3.71 9.21
N SER A 146 2.54 3.47 8.07
CA SER A 146 1.61 4.42 7.45
C SER A 146 0.29 3.73 7.19
N THR A 147 -0.81 4.41 7.47
CA THR A 147 -2.15 3.92 7.18
C THR A 147 -2.55 4.34 5.76
N ILE A 148 -2.87 3.37 4.90
CA ILE A 148 -3.33 3.57 3.53
C ILE A 148 -4.66 2.84 3.37
N LEU A 149 -5.76 3.58 3.21
CA LEU A 149 -7.12 3.00 3.05
C LEU A 149 -7.50 2.01 4.16
N GLY A 150 -7.13 2.30 5.42
CA GLY A 150 -7.38 1.42 6.58
C GLY A 150 -6.42 0.23 6.71
N TRP A 151 -5.41 0.13 5.86
CA TRP A 151 -4.34 -0.86 5.97
C TRP A 151 -3.09 -0.23 6.55
N GLN A 152 -2.50 -0.88 7.55
CA GLN A 152 -1.23 -0.44 8.12
C GLN A 152 -0.09 -1.07 7.32
N ALA A 153 0.60 -0.25 6.54
CA ALA A 153 1.74 -0.65 5.72
C ALA A 153 3.07 -0.25 6.38
N SER A 154 4.11 -1.05 6.14
CA SER A 154 5.46 -0.73 6.61
C SER A 154 5.99 0.55 5.96
N GLY A 155 6.80 1.34 6.67
CA GLY A 155 7.30 2.62 6.19
C GLY A 155 8.09 2.56 4.87
N TRP A 156 8.66 1.41 4.51
CA TRP A 156 9.37 1.23 3.23
C TRP A 156 8.43 1.26 2.01
N PHE A 157 7.13 1.03 2.19
CA PHE A 157 6.16 1.10 1.08
C PHE A 157 6.11 2.49 0.46
N VAL A 158 6.24 3.55 1.25
CA VAL A 158 6.18 4.94 0.78
C VAL A 158 7.29 5.25 -0.24
N PRO A 159 8.60 5.07 0.07
CA PRO A 159 9.65 5.33 -0.91
C PRO A 159 9.58 4.36 -2.09
N ALA A 160 9.21 3.09 -1.87
CA ALA A 160 9.11 2.14 -2.97
C ALA A 160 7.97 2.49 -3.95
N TYR A 161 6.81 2.90 -3.42
CA TYR A 161 5.71 3.47 -4.20
C TYR A 161 6.15 4.72 -4.98
N ALA A 162 6.87 5.64 -4.33
CA ALA A 162 7.36 6.86 -4.96
C ALA A 162 8.32 6.55 -6.14
N VAL A 163 9.24 5.60 -5.98
CA VAL A 163 10.15 5.17 -7.06
C VAL A 163 9.37 4.60 -8.25
N LEU A 164 8.40 3.71 -8.00
CA LEU A 164 7.55 3.16 -9.06
C LEU A 164 6.71 4.23 -9.76
N LEU A 165 6.18 5.19 -9.00
CA LEU A 165 5.41 6.32 -9.51
C LEU A 165 6.26 7.22 -10.40
N ILE A 166 7.44 7.64 -9.93
CA ILE A 166 8.38 8.47 -10.70
C ILE A 166 8.81 7.73 -11.98
N GLY A 167 9.13 6.44 -11.89
CA GLY A 167 9.46 5.62 -13.06
C GLY A 167 8.31 5.57 -14.08
N THR A 168 7.08 5.45 -13.60
CA THR A 168 5.88 5.44 -14.46
C THR A 168 5.66 6.79 -15.13
N LEU A 169 5.83 7.91 -14.40
CA LEU A 169 5.74 9.26 -14.97
C LEU A 169 6.86 9.54 -15.99
N GLY A 170 8.08 9.07 -15.72
CA GLY A 170 9.20 9.13 -16.67
C GLY A 170 8.88 8.38 -17.96
N LEU A 171 8.23 7.22 -17.85
CA LEU A 171 7.75 6.46 -19.01
C LEU A 171 6.68 7.23 -19.80
N ILE A 172 5.77 7.93 -19.12
CA ILE A 172 4.74 8.80 -19.74
C ILE A 172 5.36 9.99 -20.48
N ALA A 173 6.44 10.56 -19.95
CA ALA A 173 7.16 11.67 -20.58
C ALA A 173 7.88 11.27 -21.89
N GLY A 174 8.14 9.98 -22.07
CA GLY A 174 8.82 9.40 -23.24
C GLY A 174 7.97 9.36 -24.52
N PRO A 175 7.97 8.25 -25.29
CA PRO A 175 7.22 8.15 -26.55
C PRO A 175 5.75 8.52 -26.40
N ARG A 176 5.17 9.16 -27.42
CA ARG A 176 3.77 9.66 -27.35
C ARG A 176 2.81 8.48 -27.12
N PRO A 177 2.01 8.49 -26.03
CA PRO A 177 1.07 7.41 -25.74
C PRO A 177 -0.08 7.39 -26.74
N TRP A 178 -0.71 6.22 -26.89
CA TRP A 178 -1.64 5.97 -28.02
C TRP A 178 -3.03 6.60 -27.86
N ARG A 179 -3.65 6.47 -26.68
CA ARG A 179 -5.09 6.78 -26.51
C ARG A 179 -5.42 8.10 -25.83
N ALA A 180 -4.44 8.71 -25.16
CA ALA A 180 -4.62 9.96 -24.43
C ALA A 180 -3.34 10.78 -24.52
N THR A 181 -3.41 12.07 -24.20
CA THR A 181 -2.22 12.92 -24.12
C THR A 181 -1.33 12.50 -22.93
N ARG A 182 -0.05 12.91 -22.94
CA ARG A 182 0.86 12.68 -21.79
C ARG A 182 0.27 13.23 -20.48
N TRP A 183 -0.28 14.44 -20.55
CA TRP A 183 -0.93 15.09 -19.42
C TRP A 183 -2.17 14.32 -18.92
N ALA A 184 -2.98 13.79 -19.83
CA ALA A 184 -4.13 12.98 -19.44
C ALA A 184 -3.72 11.73 -18.64
N TRP A 185 -2.68 11.02 -19.09
CA TRP A 185 -2.16 9.87 -18.35
C TRP A 185 -1.50 10.25 -17.03
N ALA A 186 -0.75 11.36 -17.00
CA ALA A 186 -0.15 11.86 -15.78
C ALA A 186 -1.22 12.15 -14.70
N TRP A 187 -2.31 12.84 -15.07
CA TRP A 187 -3.41 13.10 -14.14
C TRP A 187 -4.10 11.83 -13.65
N LEU A 188 -4.36 10.87 -14.54
CA LEU A 188 -4.96 9.58 -14.15
C LEU A 188 -4.07 8.80 -13.17
N VAL A 189 -2.76 8.74 -13.42
CA VAL A 189 -1.81 8.03 -12.54
C VAL A 189 -1.65 8.74 -11.20
N LEU A 190 -1.62 10.08 -11.17
CA LEU A 190 -1.44 10.84 -9.94
C LEU A 190 -2.67 10.85 -9.05
N LEU A 191 -3.86 11.04 -9.64
CA LEU A 191 -5.10 11.25 -8.87
C LEU A 191 -5.91 9.97 -8.67
N ALA A 192 -5.73 8.98 -9.53
CA ALA A 192 -6.43 7.69 -9.45
C ALA A 192 -5.45 6.52 -9.71
N PRO A 193 -4.36 6.38 -8.93
CA PRO A 193 -3.27 5.44 -9.23
C PRO A 193 -3.75 4.00 -9.41
N VAL A 194 -4.70 3.55 -8.59
CA VAL A 194 -5.28 2.20 -8.63
C VAL A 194 -5.83 1.85 -10.02
N VAL A 195 -6.40 2.82 -10.73
CA VAL A 195 -6.99 2.62 -12.07
C VAL A 195 -6.05 3.14 -13.18
N GLY A 196 -5.43 4.30 -12.96
CA GLY A 196 -4.60 4.99 -13.93
C GLY A 196 -3.34 4.21 -14.31
N ILE A 197 -2.68 3.58 -13.35
CA ILE A 197 -1.46 2.79 -13.57
C ILE A 197 -1.75 1.56 -14.46
N PRO A 198 -2.69 0.65 -14.11
CA PRO A 198 -2.98 -0.49 -14.97
C PRO A 198 -3.53 -0.07 -16.32
N ALA A 199 -4.42 0.94 -16.36
CA ALA A 199 -4.91 1.49 -17.63
C ALA A 199 -3.78 2.01 -18.52
N TYR A 200 -2.79 2.70 -17.95
CA TYR A 200 -1.64 3.20 -18.71
C TYR A 200 -0.78 2.05 -19.29
N PHE A 201 -0.47 1.02 -18.50
CA PHE A 201 0.32 -0.11 -19.01
C PHE A 201 -0.39 -0.89 -20.11
N LEU A 202 -1.70 -1.09 -19.98
CA LEU A 202 -2.51 -1.82 -20.95
C LEU A 202 -2.79 -0.98 -22.21
N LEU A 203 -3.16 0.28 -22.05
CA LEU A 203 -3.74 1.11 -23.12
C LEU A 203 -2.84 2.25 -23.60
N GLY A 204 -1.88 2.69 -22.78
CA GLY A 204 -0.95 3.78 -23.11
C GLY A 204 0.07 3.42 -24.20
N GLY A 205 0.23 2.13 -24.48
CA GLY A 205 1.14 1.58 -25.48
C GLY A 205 2.54 1.11 -25.04
N PRO A 206 3.00 1.24 -23.77
CA PRO A 206 4.37 0.87 -23.45
C PRO A 206 4.62 -0.66 -23.49
N LEU A 207 3.62 -1.48 -23.14
CA LEU A 207 3.68 -2.95 -23.29
C LEU A 207 3.25 -3.43 -24.69
N GLY A 208 2.49 -2.62 -25.40
CA GLY A 208 2.03 -2.90 -26.75
C GLY A 208 0.90 -3.93 -26.88
N LEU A 209 0.23 -4.27 -25.79
CA LEU A 209 -0.82 -5.31 -25.74
C LEU A 209 -2.09 -4.93 -26.52
N PHE A 210 -2.52 -3.66 -26.45
CA PHE A 210 -3.77 -3.20 -27.09
C PHE A 210 -3.54 -2.09 -28.10
N ARG A 211 -2.74 -2.38 -29.14
CA ARG A 211 -2.43 -1.41 -30.19
C ARG A 211 -3.70 -0.99 -30.95
N PRO A 212 -4.06 0.31 -30.95
CA PRO A 212 -5.21 0.77 -31.71
C PRO A 212 -4.94 0.64 -33.22
N ARG A 213 -6.00 0.32 -33.96
CA ARG A 213 -5.97 0.22 -35.44
C ARG A 213 -5.72 1.57 -36.09
N GLU A 214 -6.18 2.65 -35.45
CA GLU A 214 -5.98 4.05 -35.87
C GLU A 214 -5.22 4.83 -34.78
N PRO A 215 -3.89 5.00 -34.87
CA PRO A 215 -3.08 5.65 -33.84
C PRO A 215 -3.26 7.18 -33.76
N HIS A 216 -3.99 7.80 -34.69
CA HIS A 216 -4.14 9.26 -34.78
C HIS A 216 -5.38 9.82 -34.07
N ARG A 217 -6.34 8.96 -33.68
CA ARG A 217 -7.51 9.40 -32.89
C ARG A 217 -7.17 9.43 -31.41
N VAL A 218 -6.73 10.60 -30.93
CA VAL A 218 -6.61 10.86 -29.49
C VAL A 218 -7.95 11.40 -28.99
N THR A 219 -8.65 10.62 -28.16
CA THR A 219 -10.00 10.97 -27.70
C THR A 219 -10.01 11.67 -26.35
N LEU A 220 -8.96 11.51 -25.53
CA LEU A 220 -8.91 12.06 -24.17
C LEU A 220 -7.84 13.14 -24.04
N THR A 221 -8.29 14.39 -23.87
CA THR A 221 -7.41 15.54 -23.59
C THR A 221 -7.14 15.68 -22.09
N GLY A 222 -6.11 16.46 -21.73
CA GLY A 222 -5.65 16.58 -20.34
C GLY A 222 -6.72 17.10 -19.37
N GLY A 223 -7.52 18.08 -19.79
CA GLY A 223 -8.57 18.67 -18.94
C GLY A 223 -9.69 17.68 -18.61
N TRP A 224 -10.17 16.91 -19.59
CA TRP A 224 -11.19 15.89 -19.35
C TRP A 224 -10.68 14.74 -18.48
N ALA A 225 -9.44 14.30 -18.71
CA ALA A 225 -8.82 13.27 -17.88
C ALA A 225 -8.68 13.71 -16.42
N PHE A 226 -8.34 14.98 -16.19
CA PHE A 226 -8.28 15.55 -14.84
C PHE A 226 -9.64 15.47 -14.13
N LEU A 227 -10.73 15.86 -14.80
CA LEU A 227 -12.08 15.76 -14.24
C LEU A 227 -12.48 14.30 -13.94
N LEU A 228 -12.19 13.38 -14.85
CA LEU A 228 -12.42 11.95 -14.62
C LEU A 228 -11.61 11.42 -13.44
N ALA A 229 -10.35 11.82 -13.31
CA ALA A 229 -9.49 11.37 -12.24
C ALA A 229 -9.94 11.94 -10.88
N LEU A 230 -10.46 13.17 -10.83
CA LEU A 230 -11.10 13.72 -9.64
C LEU A 230 -12.37 12.95 -9.27
N LEU A 231 -13.20 12.58 -10.25
CA LEU A 231 -14.40 11.78 -9.99
C LEU A 231 -14.06 10.40 -9.42
N LEU A 232 -13.07 9.73 -10.02
CA LEU A 232 -12.59 8.42 -9.57
C LEU A 232 -11.89 8.50 -8.21
N GLY A 233 -10.98 9.45 -8.02
CA GLY A 233 -10.24 9.63 -6.76
C GLY A 233 -11.12 10.14 -5.62
N GLY A 234 -12.05 11.06 -5.91
CA GLY A 234 -13.01 11.58 -4.93
C GLY A 234 -13.94 10.51 -4.37
N SER A 235 -14.36 9.54 -5.20
CA SER A 235 -15.18 8.41 -4.72
C SER A 235 -14.45 7.45 -3.77
N SER A 236 -13.12 7.47 -3.73
CA SER A 236 -12.34 6.61 -2.84
C SER A 236 -12.02 7.22 -1.47
N ALA A 237 -12.38 8.50 -1.26
CA ALA A 237 -12.18 9.23 -0.01
C ALA A 237 -13.46 9.35 0.83
N ALA A 238 -14.59 8.84 0.33
CA ALA A 238 -15.88 8.76 1.02
C ALA A 238 -16.15 7.33 1.49
#